data_AF-A0A0D6LE93-F1
#
_entry.id   AF-A0A0D6LE93-F1
#
_cell.length_a   1.000
_cell.length_b   1.000
_cell.length_c   1.000
_cell.angle_alpha   90.00
_cell.angle_beta   90.00
_cell.angle_gamma   90.00
#
_symmetry.space_group_name_H-M   'P 1'
#
loop_
_entity.id
_entity.type
_entity.pdbx_description
1 polymer ?
#
loop_
_entity_poly.entity_id
_entity_poly.type
_entity_poly.pdbx_seq_one_letter_code
_entity_poly.pdbx_strand_id
1 'polypeptide(L)'
;MDKAGTHATFRIIHLLEETTSVPPTGGIGALLSSTMMGRNVETRVDQSLYDSIKSRKTEELQKDCENMYVQLYKLIRKYQGLRRIIKDLHDKYDASRMYPIVPRYPILKKMIKSALRAPEFADICHEQTE
;
A
#
# COMPACT_ATOMS: atom_id res chain seq x y z
N MET A 1 47.65 -1.52 64.23
CA MET A 1 46.30 -2.14 64.26
C MET A 1 45.76 -2.08 62.83
N ASP A 2 44.72 -2.83 62.45
CA ASP A 2 44.09 -2.79 61.10
C ASP A 2 44.53 -3.83 60.04
N LYS A 3 44.65 -5.11 60.43
CA LYS A 3 44.58 -6.24 59.46
C LYS A 3 43.37 -7.17 59.65
N ALA A 4 42.56 -6.94 60.68
CA ALA A 4 41.37 -7.76 60.95
C ALA A 4 40.10 -7.23 60.24
N GLY A 5 39.98 -5.90 60.05
CA GLY A 5 38.79 -5.28 59.43
C GLY A 5 38.67 -5.51 57.92
N THR A 6 39.78 -5.61 57.21
CA THR A 6 39.81 -5.83 55.75
C THR A 6 39.37 -7.25 55.38
N HIS A 7 39.66 -8.24 56.23
CA HIS A 7 39.25 -9.63 56.00
C HIS A 7 37.75 -9.83 56.26
N ALA A 8 37.17 -9.09 57.21
CA ALA A 8 35.73 -9.10 57.48
C ALA A 8 34.94 -8.44 56.34
N THR A 9 35.39 -7.29 55.85
CA THR A 9 34.76 -6.58 54.71
C THR A 9 34.85 -7.38 53.41
N PHE A 10 35.99 -8.03 53.13
CA PHE A 10 36.13 -8.90 51.97
C PHE A 10 35.22 -10.14 52.05
N ARG A 11 35.05 -10.73 53.24
CA ARG A 11 34.08 -11.81 53.46
C ARG A 11 32.64 -11.35 53.28
N ILE A 12 32.29 -10.15 53.75
CA ILE A 12 30.95 -9.57 53.58
C ILE A 12 30.65 -9.32 52.10
N ILE A 13 31.62 -8.80 51.33
CA ILE A 13 31.47 -8.60 49.88
C ILE A 13 31.31 -9.95 49.17
N HIS A 14 32.11 -10.96 49.51
CA HIS A 14 31.98 -12.31 48.95
C HIS A 14 30.65 -12.99 49.31
N LEU A 15 30.14 -12.78 50.53
CA LEU A 15 28.83 -13.30 50.99
C LEU A 15 27.64 -12.56 50.33
N LEU A 16 27.79 -11.27 50.02
CA LEU A 16 26.80 -10.50 49.27
C LEU A 16 26.82 -10.90 47.78
N GLU A 17 27.98 -11.20 47.23
CA GLU A 17 28.13 -11.65 45.84
C GLU A 17 27.60 -13.07 45.63
N GLU A 18 27.80 -13.99 46.60
CA GLU A 18 27.19 -15.33 46.61
C GLU A 18 25.65 -15.33 46.78
N THR A 19 25.06 -14.24 47.29
CA THR A 19 23.58 -14.13 47.44
C THR A 19 22.90 -13.47 46.24
N THR A 20 23.62 -13.14 45.17
CA THR A 20 23.05 -12.45 44.00
C THR A 20 22.47 -13.39 42.93
N SER A 21 22.41 -14.71 43.16
CA SER A 21 21.82 -15.66 42.20
C SER A 21 20.61 -16.43 42.73
N VAL A 22 19.79 -15.82 43.58
CA VAL A 22 18.57 -16.46 44.09
C VAL A 22 17.46 -16.37 43.03
N PRO A 23 16.99 -17.49 42.44
CA PRO A 23 15.80 -17.49 41.58
C PRO A 23 14.59 -17.03 42.41
N PRO A 24 13.59 -16.37 41.81
CA PRO A 24 12.56 -15.64 42.55
C PRO A 24 11.87 -16.55 43.58
N THR A 25 12.15 -16.29 44.85
CA THR A 25 11.61 -17.06 45.98
C THR A 25 10.10 -16.90 46.01
N GLY A 26 9.38 -18.03 46.01
CA GLY A 26 7.94 -18.16 45.81
C GLY A 26 7.07 -17.55 46.91
N GLY A 27 7.04 -16.22 47.00
CA GLY A 27 6.13 -15.44 47.83
C GLY A 27 5.33 -14.42 47.02
N ILE A 28 4.67 -13.48 47.71
CA ILE A 28 3.81 -12.45 47.11
C ILE A 28 4.55 -11.63 46.02
N GLY A 29 5.85 -11.40 46.17
CA GLY A 29 6.69 -10.74 45.16
C GLY A 29 6.79 -11.53 43.84
N ALA A 30 6.81 -12.86 43.88
CA ALA A 30 6.81 -13.71 42.70
C ALA A 30 5.45 -13.69 41.99
N LEU A 31 4.36 -13.59 42.75
CA LEU A 31 3.01 -13.42 42.20
C LEU A 31 2.83 -12.05 41.55
N LEU A 32 3.25 -10.96 42.22
CA LEU A 32 3.22 -9.62 41.65
C LEU A 32 4.10 -9.51 40.41
N SER A 33 5.31 -10.10 40.44
CA SER A 33 6.19 -10.15 39.27
C SER A 33 5.54 -10.92 38.12
N SER A 34 4.94 -12.09 38.39
CA SER A 34 4.18 -12.86 37.40
C SER A 34 2.97 -12.10 36.84
N THR A 35 2.23 -11.37 37.67
CA THR A 35 1.09 -10.54 37.23
C THR A 35 1.56 -9.37 36.39
N MET A 36 2.65 -8.69 36.77
CA MET A 36 3.21 -7.58 35.98
C MET A 36 3.80 -8.08 34.66
N MET A 37 4.48 -9.24 34.66
CA MET A 37 4.99 -9.88 33.45
C MET A 37 3.83 -10.31 32.53
N GLY A 38 2.80 -10.94 33.07
CA GLY A 38 1.59 -11.34 32.33
C GLY A 38 0.85 -10.15 31.74
N ARG A 39 0.67 -9.07 32.52
CA ARG A 39 0.04 -7.83 32.05
C ARG A 39 0.87 -7.12 30.98
N ASN A 40 2.20 -7.14 31.08
CA ASN A 40 3.12 -6.64 30.05
C ASN A 40 3.09 -7.50 28.79
N VAL A 41 2.97 -8.83 28.93
CA VAL A 41 2.85 -9.74 27.79
C VAL A 41 1.52 -9.54 27.07
N GLU A 42 0.42 -9.44 27.80
CA GLU A 42 -0.93 -9.23 27.25
C GLU A 42 -1.03 -7.88 26.54
N THR A 43 -0.55 -6.79 27.15
CA THR A 43 -0.45 -5.47 26.48
C THR A 43 0.50 -5.46 25.28
N ARG A 44 1.60 -6.23 25.30
CA ARG A 44 2.50 -6.38 24.13
C ARG A 44 1.85 -7.16 23.00
N VAL A 45 1.08 -8.19 23.32
CA VAL A 45 0.32 -8.97 22.33
C VAL A 45 -0.77 -8.11 21.70
N ASP A 46 -1.55 -7.39 22.51
CA ASP A 46 -2.56 -6.44 22.02
C ASP A 46 -1.95 -5.34 21.14
N GLN A 47 -0.79 -4.81 21.54
CA GLN A 47 -0.04 -3.84 20.75
C GLN A 47 0.43 -4.44 19.42
N SER A 48 0.97 -5.66 19.42
CA SER A 48 1.42 -6.35 18.20
C SER A 48 0.27 -6.63 17.23
N LEU A 49 -0.92 -6.95 17.76
CA LEU A 49 -2.12 -7.21 16.99
C LEU A 49 -2.68 -5.90 16.41
N TYR A 50 -2.68 -4.82 17.19
CA TYR A 50 -3.04 -3.49 16.71
C TYR A 50 -2.10 -3.03 15.59
N ASP A 51 -0.78 -3.18 15.77
CA ASP A 51 0.21 -2.79 14.77
C ASP A 51 0.09 -3.63 13.48
N SER A 52 -0.20 -4.93 13.61
CA SER A 52 -0.42 -5.83 12.45
C SER A 52 -1.70 -5.50 11.68
N ILE A 53 -2.80 -5.19 12.38
CA ILE A 53 -4.06 -4.76 11.76
C ILE A 53 -3.86 -3.41 11.07
N LYS A 54 -3.16 -2.49 11.74
CA LYS A 54 -2.85 -1.17 11.21
C LYS A 54 -1.96 -1.26 9.98
N SER A 55 -0.90 -2.08 10.01
CA SER A 55 0.01 -2.26 8.87
C SER A 55 -0.71 -2.86 7.67
N ARG A 56 -1.52 -3.91 7.88
CA ARG A 56 -2.34 -4.50 6.82
C ARG A 56 -3.28 -3.46 6.21
N LYS A 57 -3.97 -2.67 7.04
CA LYS A 57 -4.87 -1.62 6.56
C LYS A 57 -4.13 -0.54 5.76
N THR A 58 -2.90 -0.19 6.14
CA THR A 58 -2.08 0.76 5.38
C THR A 58 -1.58 0.17 4.06
N GLU A 59 -1.21 -1.11 4.03
CA GLU A 59 -0.79 -1.82 2.81
C GLU A 59 -1.95 -1.97 1.81
N GLU A 60 -3.14 -2.32 2.29
CA GLU A 60 -4.36 -2.38 1.48
C GLU A 60 -4.68 -1.01 0.85
N LEU A 61 -4.64 0.06 1.65
CA LEU A 61 -4.85 1.41 1.14
C LEU A 61 -3.81 1.82 0.09
N GLN A 62 -2.54 1.47 0.32
CA GLN A 62 -1.48 1.74 -0.65
C GLN A 62 -1.73 1.01 -1.98
N LYS A 63 -2.08 -0.27 -1.90
CA LYS A 63 -2.42 -1.08 -3.09
C LYS A 63 -3.62 -0.50 -3.84
N ASP A 64 -4.63 -0.01 -3.12
CA ASP A 64 -5.77 0.65 -3.73
C ASP A 64 -5.37 1.95 -4.43
N CYS A 65 -4.51 2.77 -3.81
CA CYS A 65 -3.97 3.96 -4.44
C CYS A 65 -3.18 3.63 -5.72
N GLU A 66 -2.34 2.59 -5.70
CA GLU A 66 -1.59 2.13 -6.87
C GLU A 66 -2.54 1.65 -7.99
N ASN A 67 -3.56 0.87 -7.64
CA ASN A 67 -4.59 0.41 -8.58
C ASN A 67 -5.36 1.58 -9.19
N MET A 68 -5.78 2.56 -8.38
CA MET A 68 -6.46 3.77 -8.86
C MET A 68 -5.58 4.56 -9.82
N TYR A 69 -4.29 4.69 -9.53
CA TYR A 69 -3.33 5.37 -10.40
C TYR A 69 -3.22 4.68 -11.76
N VAL A 70 -3.12 3.35 -11.77
CA VAL A 70 -3.10 2.55 -13.01
C VAL A 70 -4.39 2.73 -13.82
N GLN A 71 -5.55 2.69 -13.15
CA GLN A 71 -6.85 2.90 -13.80
C GLN A 71 -6.96 4.30 -14.40
N LEU A 72 -6.55 5.33 -13.64
CA LEU A 72 -6.54 6.71 -14.11
C LEU A 72 -5.67 6.87 -15.36
N TYR A 73 -4.47 6.28 -15.36
CA TYR A 73 -3.58 6.33 -16.52
C TYR A 73 -4.19 5.64 -17.74
N LYS A 74 -4.81 4.46 -17.57
CA LYS A 74 -5.53 3.77 -18.65
C LYS A 74 -6.65 4.65 -19.22
N LEU A 75 -7.42 5.31 -18.35
CA LEU A 75 -8.52 6.19 -18.75
C LEU A 75 -8.00 7.42 -19.52
N ILE A 76 -6.92 8.05 -19.04
CA ILE A 76 -6.28 9.18 -19.74
C ILE A 76 -5.83 8.76 -21.14
N ARG A 77 -5.21 7.60 -21.29
CA ARG A 77 -4.77 7.07 -22.59
C ARG A 77 -5.94 6.87 -23.56
N LYS A 78 -7.04 6.27 -23.09
CA LYS A 78 -8.28 6.11 -23.87
C LYS A 78 -8.87 7.43 -24.31
N TYR A 79 -8.99 8.39 -23.38
CA TYR A 79 -9.48 9.73 -23.68
C TYR A 79 -8.63 10.45 -24.73
N GLN A 80 -7.31 10.37 -24.62
CA GLN A 80 -6.39 10.93 -25.62
C GLN A 80 -6.57 10.27 -27.00
N GLY A 81 -6.75 8.94 -27.04
CA GLY A 81 -7.08 8.20 -28.25
C GLY A 81 -8.34 8.73 -28.93
N LEU A 82 -9.45 8.80 -28.18
CA LEU A 82 -10.72 9.35 -28.68
C LEU A 82 -10.58 10.79 -29.18
N ARG A 83 -9.89 11.65 -28.43
CA ARG A 83 -9.66 13.04 -28.82
C ARG A 83 -8.92 13.15 -30.15
N ARG A 84 -7.94 12.27 -30.39
CA ARG A 84 -7.22 12.22 -31.68
C ARG A 84 -8.15 11.78 -32.81
N ILE A 85 -8.97 10.76 -32.60
CA ILE A 85 -9.93 10.28 -33.61
C ILE A 85 -10.92 11.38 -34.00
N ILE A 86 -11.49 12.08 -33.00
CA ILE A 86 -12.43 13.19 -33.23
C ILE A 86 -11.74 14.33 -34.00
N LYS A 87 -10.52 14.72 -33.59
CA LYS A 87 -9.78 15.77 -34.26
C LYS A 87 -9.47 15.41 -35.72
N ASP A 88 -8.95 14.21 -35.95
CA ASP A 88 -8.64 13.72 -37.30
C ASP A 88 -9.90 13.65 -38.17
N LEU A 89 -11.03 13.18 -37.62
CA LEU A 89 -12.31 13.15 -38.32
C LEU A 89 -12.80 14.55 -38.68
N HIS A 90 -12.67 15.51 -37.78
CA HIS A 90 -13.01 16.91 -38.00
C HIS A 90 -12.16 17.53 -39.11
N ASP A 91 -10.83 17.41 -39.01
CA ASP A 91 -9.89 17.98 -39.99
C ASP A 91 -10.12 17.40 -41.39
N LYS A 92 -10.36 16.08 -41.46
CA LYS A 92 -10.70 15.36 -42.69
C LYS A 92 -12.06 15.77 -43.25
N TYR A 93 -13.06 15.96 -42.39
CA TYR A 93 -14.36 16.46 -42.81
C TYR A 93 -14.25 17.85 -43.42
N ASP A 94 -13.53 18.77 -42.78
CA ASP A 94 -13.34 20.13 -43.28
C ASP A 94 -12.62 20.15 -44.62
N ALA A 95 -11.54 19.38 -44.76
CA ALA A 95 -10.86 19.22 -46.05
C ALA A 95 -11.78 18.66 -47.15
N SER A 96 -12.73 17.78 -46.79
CA SER A 96 -13.67 17.20 -47.75
C SER A 96 -14.66 18.21 -48.33
N ARG A 97 -14.86 19.36 -47.67
CA ARG A 97 -15.83 20.39 -48.09
C ARG A 97 -15.49 21.02 -49.44
N MET A 98 -14.24 20.88 -49.90
CA MET A 98 -13.79 21.33 -51.21
C MET A 98 -14.36 20.48 -52.37
N TYR A 99 -14.88 19.28 -52.09
CA TYR A 99 -15.42 18.37 -53.11
C TYR A 99 -16.94 18.50 -53.27
N PRO A 100 -17.50 18.40 -54.50
CA PRO A 100 -18.94 18.29 -54.73
C PRO A 100 -19.56 17.06 -54.06
N ILE A 101 -20.87 17.08 -53.82
CA ILE A 101 -21.57 16.08 -52.98
C ILE A 101 -21.36 14.62 -53.43
N VAL A 102 -21.37 14.35 -54.73
CA VAL A 102 -21.25 13.00 -55.30
C VAL A 102 -19.87 12.38 -55.03
N PRO A 103 -18.73 12.98 -55.42
CA PRO A 103 -17.41 12.45 -55.08
C PRO A 103 -17.07 12.55 -53.59
N ARG A 104 -17.74 13.44 -52.85
CA ARG A 104 -17.53 13.60 -51.40
C ARG A 104 -18.13 12.45 -50.58
N TYR A 105 -19.22 11.84 -51.02
CA TYR A 105 -19.88 10.75 -50.30
C TYR A 105 -18.97 9.55 -49.97
N PRO A 106 -18.22 8.95 -50.91
CA PRO A 106 -17.34 7.82 -50.60
C PRO A 106 -16.24 8.21 -49.61
N ILE A 107 -15.77 9.45 -49.66
CA ILE A 107 -14.77 10.00 -48.73
C ILE A 107 -15.35 10.06 -47.31
N LEU A 108 -16.53 10.66 -47.14
CA LEU A 108 -17.22 10.73 -45.84
C LEU A 108 -17.51 9.34 -45.27
N LYS A 109 -18.02 8.43 -46.11
CA LYS A 109 -18.29 7.04 -45.73
C LYS A 109 -17.03 6.33 -45.25
N LYS A 110 -15.88 6.57 -45.90
CA LYS A 110 -14.58 6.01 -45.49
C LYS A 110 -14.13 6.59 -44.15
N MET A 111 -14.26 7.89 -43.94
CA MET A 111 -13.90 8.55 -42.68
C MET A 111 -14.66 7.98 -41.49
N ILE A 112 -15.99 7.86 -41.62
CA ILE A 112 -16.85 7.28 -40.57
C ILE A 112 -16.45 5.83 -40.29
N LYS A 113 -16.30 5.00 -41.33
CA LYS A 113 -15.87 3.59 -41.17
C LYS A 113 -14.49 3.46 -40.54
N SER A 114 -13.58 4.40 -40.82
CA SER A 114 -12.24 4.41 -40.24
C SER A 114 -12.29 4.75 -38.75
N ALA A 115 -13.07 5.75 -38.35
CA ALA A 115 -13.24 6.12 -36.95
C ALA A 115 -13.85 4.96 -36.12
N LEU A 116 -14.88 4.29 -36.66
CA LEU A 116 -15.53 3.15 -36.01
C LEU A 116 -14.62 1.90 -35.88
N ARG A 117 -13.56 1.81 -36.67
CA ARG A 117 -12.59 0.70 -36.65
C ARG A 117 -11.28 1.07 -35.96
N ALA A 118 -11.15 2.31 -35.49
CA ALA A 118 -9.96 2.71 -34.77
C ALA A 118 -9.85 1.85 -33.49
N PRO A 119 -8.68 1.25 -33.22
CA PRO A 119 -8.53 0.35 -32.08
C PRO A 119 -8.87 1.06 -30.77
N GLU A 120 -8.46 2.33 -30.62
CA GLU A 120 -8.77 3.09 -29.40
C GLU A 120 -10.27 3.36 -29.21
N PHE A 121 -11.07 3.32 -30.28
CA PHE A 121 -12.54 3.42 -30.18
C PHE A 121 -13.18 2.05 -29.94
N ALA A 122 -12.72 1.02 -30.65
CA ALA A 122 -13.21 -0.35 -30.50
C ALA A 122 -13.00 -0.90 -29.08
N ASP A 123 -11.82 -0.68 -28.50
CA ASP A 123 -11.47 -1.11 -27.14
C ASP A 123 -12.47 -0.57 -26.09
N ILE A 124 -12.91 0.68 -26.26
CA ILE A 124 -13.85 1.34 -25.35
C ILE A 124 -15.27 0.79 -25.50
N CYS A 125 -15.68 0.47 -26.73
CA CYS A 125 -16.99 -0.15 -26.98
C CYS A 125 -17.06 -1.59 -26.44
N HIS A 126 -15.96 -2.34 -26.52
CA HIS A 126 -15.92 -3.73 -26.05
C HIS A 126 -15.86 -3.84 -24.52
N GLU A 127 -15.23 -2.89 -23.82
CA GLU A 127 -15.20 -2.86 -22.34
C GLU A 127 -16.56 -2.61 -21.66
N GLN A 128 -17.55 -2.02 -22.34
CA GLN A 128 -18.87 -1.79 -21.73
C GLN A 128 -19.82 -3.00 -21.83
N THR A 129 -19.38 -4.08 -22.47
CA THR A 129 -20.23 -5.27 -22.74
C THR A 129 -19.94 -6.44 -21.78
N GLU A 130 -18.93 -6.32 -20.92
CA GLU A 130 -18.62 -7.26 -19.81
C GLU A 130 -18.95 -6.61 -18.46
#